data_AF-A0AAV1UWX9-F1
#
_entry.id   AF-A0AAV1UWX9-F1
#
_cell.length_a   1.000
_cell.length_b   1.000
_cell.length_c   1.000
_cell.angle_alpha   90.00
_cell.angle_beta   90.00
_cell.angle_gamma   90.00
#
_symmetry.space_group_name_H-M   'P 1'
#
loop_
_entity.id
_entity.type
_entity.pdbx_description
1 polymer ?
#
loop_
_entity_poly.entity_id
_entity_poly.type
_entity_poly.pdbx_seq_one_letter_code
_entity_poly.pdbx_strand_id
1 'polypeptide(L)'
;MALSDATKEAVWLKVLLGELGEMTSDEAIKMYEDNQGSIALANNPEFHKRTKHIDIRYHFVREKVELGEVVLEYCPTQDMLADMMTKPIAAVQFENIRDRLGIQVPQLTSREVVLKRQRL
;
A
#
# COMPACT_ATOMS: atom_id res chain seq x y z
N MET A 1 -0.21 4.00 11.43
CA MET A 1 -1.62 4.23 11.07
C MET A 1 -1.94 3.65 9.69
N ALA A 2 -1.15 3.90 8.64
CA ALA A 2 -1.37 3.29 7.32
C ALA A 2 -1.33 1.74 7.32
N LEU A 3 -0.27 1.12 7.86
CA LEU A 3 -0.10 -0.34 7.84
C LEU A 3 -1.28 -1.11 8.45
N SER A 4 -1.79 -0.67 9.60
CA SER A 4 -2.91 -1.32 10.28
C SER A 4 -4.22 -1.23 9.49
N ASP A 5 -4.48 -0.09 8.86
CA ASP A 5 -5.71 0.07 8.07
C ASP A 5 -5.60 -0.68 6.74
N ALA A 6 -4.45 -0.64 6.07
CA ALA A 6 -4.16 -1.47 4.90
C ALA A 6 -4.26 -2.97 5.19
N THR A 7 -3.83 -3.43 6.37
CA THR A 7 -3.94 -4.83 6.78
C THR A 7 -5.41 -5.26 6.90
N LYS A 8 -6.28 -4.41 7.47
CA LYS A 8 -7.72 -4.72 7.57
C LYS A 8 -8.36 -4.84 6.20
N GLU A 9 -8.08 -3.88 5.32
CA GLU A 9 -8.60 -3.89 3.96
C GLU A 9 -8.10 -5.10 3.17
N ALA A 10 -6.81 -5.45 3.29
CA ALA A 10 -6.25 -6.60 2.62
C ALA A 10 -6.85 -7.93 3.11
N VAL A 11 -7.05 -8.08 4.42
CA VAL A 11 -7.72 -9.27 5.00
C VAL A 11 -9.15 -9.38 4.48
N TRP A 12 -9.88 -8.27 4.41
CA TRP A 12 -11.24 -8.27 3.85
C TRP A 12 -11.24 -8.61 2.35
N LEU A 13 -10.33 -8.02 1.57
CA LEU A 13 -10.17 -8.32 0.14
C LEU A 13 -9.82 -9.79 -0.10
N LYS A 14 -8.99 -10.40 0.74
CA LYS A 14 -8.68 -11.83 0.66
C LYS A 14 -9.94 -12.69 0.80
N VAL A 15 -10.83 -12.35 1.74
CA VAL A 15 -12.12 -13.07 1.89
C VAL A 15 -12.95 -12.93 0.62
N LEU A 16 -13.10 -11.71 0.10
CA LEU A 16 -13.85 -11.45 -1.12
C LEU A 16 -13.26 -12.21 -2.33
N LEU A 17 -11.94 -12.16 -2.51
CA LEU A 17 -11.26 -12.87 -3.60
C LEU A 17 -11.37 -14.40 -3.43
N GLY A 18 -11.40 -14.90 -2.20
CA GLY A 18 -11.68 -16.30 -1.90
C GLY A 18 -13.08 -16.73 -2.32
N GLU A 19 -14.10 -15.89 -2.07
CA GLU A 19 -15.46 -16.13 -2.53
C GLU A 19 -15.59 -16.11 -4.07
N LEU A 20 -14.76 -15.33 -4.74
CA LEU A 20 -14.67 -15.27 -6.20
C LEU A 20 -13.83 -16.41 -6.82
N GLY A 21 -13.12 -17.18 -6.01
CA GLY A 21 -12.23 -18.26 -6.47
C GLY A 21 -10.87 -17.79 -7.00
N GLU A 22 -10.52 -16.52 -6.78
CA GLU A 22 -9.26 -15.90 -7.24
C GLU A 22 -8.12 -16.03 -6.23
N MET A 23 -8.43 -16.39 -4.97
CA MET A 23 -7.44 -16.57 -3.92
C MET A 23 -7.79 -17.76 -3.02
N THR A 24 -6.78 -18.51 -2.57
CA THR A 24 -7.00 -19.63 -1.63
C THR A 24 -6.93 -19.16 -0.18
N SER A 25 -7.59 -19.89 0.74
CA SER A 25 -7.57 -19.58 2.18
C SER A 25 -6.16 -19.61 2.76
N ASP A 26 -5.30 -20.47 2.22
CA ASP A 26 -3.98 -20.78 2.79
C ASP A 26 -2.89 -19.82 2.28
N GLU A 27 -3.21 -18.98 1.30
CA GLU A 27 -2.25 -18.05 0.71
C GLU A 27 -2.06 -16.81 1.58
N ALA A 28 -0.83 -16.53 2.00
CA ALA A 28 -0.52 -15.35 2.80
C ALA A 28 -0.59 -14.07 1.96
N ILE A 29 -1.12 -12.99 2.54
CA ILE A 29 -1.16 -11.66 1.92
C ILE A 29 0.23 -11.04 2.02
N LYS A 30 0.93 -10.88 0.89
CA LYS A 30 2.17 -10.11 0.84
C LYS A 30 1.85 -8.61 0.83
N MET A 31 2.37 -7.89 1.81
CA MET A 31 2.28 -6.43 1.90
C MET A 31 3.67 -5.81 1.94
N TYR A 32 3.85 -4.72 1.21
CA TYR A 32 5.10 -3.96 1.18
C TYR A 32 5.06 -2.79 2.16
N GLU A 33 6.16 -2.52 2.84
CA GLU A 33 6.30 -1.44 3.81
C GLU A 33 7.68 -0.81 3.70
N ASP A 34 7.75 0.53 3.69
CA ASP A 34 9.01 1.27 3.57
C ASP A 34 9.58 1.69 4.93
N ASN A 35 8.76 1.63 5.99
CA ASN A 35 9.21 1.88 7.35
C ASN A 35 9.65 0.59 8.05
N GLN A 36 10.96 0.37 8.09
CA GLN A 36 11.57 -0.76 8.83
C GLN A 36 11.18 -0.77 10.32
N GLY A 37 10.93 0.39 10.93
CA GLY A 37 10.44 0.46 12.31
C GLY A 37 9.04 -0.13 12.47
N SER A 38 8.15 0.09 11.49
CA SER A 38 6.81 -0.52 11.46
C SER A 38 6.88 -2.04 11.24
N ILE A 39 7.78 -2.50 10.37
CA ILE A 39 8.04 -3.95 10.17
C ILE A 39 8.57 -4.58 11.46
N ALA A 40 9.55 -3.96 12.10
CA ALA A 40 10.11 -4.45 13.36
C ALA A 40 9.07 -4.50 14.49
N LEU A 41 8.18 -3.50 14.57
CA LEU A 41 7.08 -3.47 15.55
C LEU A 41 6.05 -4.58 15.31
N ALA A 42 5.77 -4.92 14.05
CA ALA A 42 4.90 -6.02 13.68
C ALA A 42 5.52 -7.38 14.00
N ASN A 43 6.84 -7.54 13.82
CA ASN A 43 7.54 -8.81 14.00
C ASN A 43 8.04 -9.09 15.44
N ASN A 44 8.26 -8.06 16.28
CA ASN A 44 8.86 -8.24 17.60
C ASN A 44 7.96 -7.72 18.74
N PRO A 45 7.58 -8.58 19.72
CA PRO A 45 6.79 -8.18 20.88
C PRO A 45 7.52 -7.33 21.92
N GLU A 46 8.86 -7.24 21.90
CA GLU A 46 9.67 -6.63 22.97
C GLU A 46 9.69 -5.09 22.98
N PHE A 47 9.10 -4.42 21.98
CA PHE A 47 9.05 -2.95 21.96
C PHE A 47 7.96 -2.42 22.90
N HIS A 48 8.35 -2.13 24.14
CA HIS A 48 7.53 -1.38 25.09
C HIS A 48 7.54 0.12 24.78
N LYS A 49 6.47 0.66 24.17
CA LYS A 49 6.26 2.12 24.08
C LYS A 49 4.81 2.57 24.27
N ARG A 50 4.43 2.66 25.56
CA ARG A 50 3.69 3.74 26.27
C ARG A 50 2.50 4.48 25.61
N THR A 51 1.85 3.97 24.56
CA THR A 51 0.70 4.67 23.98
C THR A 51 -0.37 3.69 23.49
N LYS A 52 -1.41 3.50 24.32
CA LYS A 52 -2.49 2.51 24.13
C LYS A 52 -3.11 2.48 22.72
N HIS A 53 -3.31 3.63 22.07
CA HIS A 53 -3.92 3.69 20.73
C HIS A 53 -2.99 3.19 19.62
N ILE A 54 -1.67 3.28 19.83
CA ILE A 54 -0.65 2.73 18.94
C ILE A 54 -0.61 1.22 19.15
N ASP A 55 -0.55 0.77 20.41
CA ASP A 55 -0.49 -0.64 20.77
C ASP A 55 -1.62 -1.45 20.13
N ILE A 56 -2.88 -1.03 20.27
CA ILE A 56 -4.04 -1.78 19.73
C ILE A 56 -3.94 -2.00 18.21
N ARG A 57 -3.49 -1.00 17.45
CA ARG A 57 -3.40 -1.09 15.99
C ARG A 57 -2.25 -1.99 15.54
N TYR A 58 -1.13 -1.97 16.27
CA TYR A 58 0.00 -2.86 15.99
C TYR A 58 -0.26 -4.28 16.46
N HIS A 59 -1.04 -4.49 17.52
CA HIS A 59 -1.46 -5.82 17.95
C HIS A 59 -2.21 -6.57 16.86
N PHE A 60 -3.14 -5.91 16.17
CA PHE A 60 -3.87 -6.54 15.05
C PHE A 60 -2.93 -6.95 13.90
N VAL A 61 -2.01 -6.07 13.49
CA VAL A 61 -1.06 -6.39 12.42
C VAL A 61 -0.14 -7.54 12.84
N ARG A 62 0.39 -7.47 14.07
CA ARG A 62 1.24 -8.52 14.64
C ARG A 62 0.53 -9.86 14.67
N GLU A 63 -0.70 -9.91 15.18
CA GLU A 63 -1.50 -11.15 15.21
C GLU A 63 -1.62 -11.76 13.82
N LYS A 64 -1.88 -10.95 12.79
CA LYS A 64 -1.99 -11.42 11.41
C LYS A 64 -0.66 -11.90 10.82
N VAL A 65 0.45 -11.29 11.22
CA VAL A 65 1.80 -11.73 10.85
C VAL A 65 2.19 -13.02 11.58
N GLU A 66 1.91 -13.13 12.88
CA GLU A 66 2.17 -14.32 13.70
C GLU A 66 1.37 -15.53 13.24
N LEU A 67 0.13 -15.33 12.79
CA LEU A 67 -0.70 -16.36 12.16
C LEU A 67 -0.24 -16.74 10.74
N GLY A 68 0.72 -16.02 10.16
CA GLY A 68 1.16 -16.22 8.78
C GLY A 68 0.13 -15.79 7.73
N GLU A 69 -0.95 -15.12 8.13
CA GLU A 69 -1.96 -14.60 7.19
C GLU A 69 -1.42 -13.41 6.39
N VAL A 70 -0.47 -12.67 6.94
CA VAL A 70 0.16 -11.50 6.34
C VAL A 70 1.68 -11.63 6.41
N VAL A 71 2.36 -11.33 5.31
CA VAL A 71 3.82 -11.26 5.25
C VAL A 71 4.22 -9.84 4.88
N LEU A 72 5.01 -9.21 5.74
CA LEU A 72 5.56 -7.87 5.50
C LEU A 72 6.92 -7.97 4.84
N GLU A 73 7.08 -7.30 3.70
CA GLU A 73 8.34 -7.20 2.98
C GLU A 73 8.78 -5.74 2.87
N TYR A 74 10.07 -5.50 3.12
CA TYR A 74 10.63 -4.16 2.99
C TYR A 74 10.63 -3.72 1.52
N CYS A 75 10.14 -2.52 1.26
CA CYS A 75 10.20 -1.86 -0.04
C CYS A 75 10.84 -0.48 0.11
N PRO A 76 11.88 -0.11 -0.66
CA PRO A 76 12.42 1.24 -0.62
C PRO A 76 11.35 2.28 -0.94
N THR A 77 11.38 3.45 -0.27
CA THR A 77 10.41 4.55 -0.51
C THR A 77 10.32 4.98 -1.98
N GLN A 78 11.42 4.89 -2.74
CA GLN A 78 11.42 5.21 -4.18
C GLN A 78 10.57 4.23 -5.00
N ASP A 79 10.37 3.02 -4.50
CA ASP A 79 9.61 1.94 -5.13
C ASP A 79 8.21 1.74 -4.52
N MET A 80 7.88 2.46 -3.45
CA MET A 80 6.62 2.35 -2.76
C MET A 80 5.49 2.99 -3.56
N LEU A 81 4.78 2.19 -4.37
CA LEU A 81 3.73 2.66 -5.27
C LEU A 81 2.60 3.42 -4.54
N ALA A 82 2.32 3.05 -3.28
CA ALA A 82 1.29 3.69 -2.47
C ALA A 82 1.58 5.17 -2.13
N ASP A 83 2.85 5.60 -2.23
CA ASP A 83 3.22 6.99 -1.94
C ASP A 83 2.55 7.98 -2.89
N MET A 84 2.30 7.58 -4.14
CA MET A 84 1.56 8.40 -5.11
C MET A 84 0.14 8.73 -4.64
N MET A 85 -0.48 7.87 -3.84
CA MET A 85 -1.85 8.04 -3.35
C MET A 85 -1.92 8.67 -1.96
N THR A 86 -0.82 8.66 -1.20
CA THR A 86 -0.82 9.02 0.23
C THR A 86 0.03 10.24 0.56
N LYS A 87 0.93 10.66 -0.34
CA LYS A 87 1.88 11.75 -0.10
C LYS A 87 1.96 12.68 -1.32
N PRO A 88 2.26 13.98 -1.11
CA PRO A 88 2.70 14.85 -2.20
C PRO A 88 4.15 14.49 -2.56
N ILE A 89 4.35 13.82 -3.70
CA ILE A 89 5.68 13.44 -4.22
C ILE A 89 6.09 14.32 -5.40
N ALA A 90 7.39 14.35 -5.71
CA ALA A 90 7.92 15.12 -6.84
C ALA A 90 7.35 14.60 -8.17
N ALA A 91 7.15 15.49 -9.16
CA ALA A 91 6.55 15.14 -10.45
C ALA A 91 7.24 13.96 -11.15
N VAL A 92 8.58 13.92 -11.12
CA VAL A 92 9.37 12.82 -11.70
C VAL A 92 9.06 11.48 -11.03
N GLN A 93 8.97 11.46 -9.69
CA GLN A 93 8.63 10.24 -8.95
C GLN A 93 7.17 9.83 -9.19
N PHE A 94 6.26 10.81 -9.26
CA PHE A 94 4.85 10.57 -9.59
C PHE A 94 4.71 9.92 -10.97
N GLU A 95 5.36 10.46 -12.00
CA GLU A 95 5.32 9.92 -13.36
C GLU A 95 5.85 8.49 -13.39
N ASN A 96 6.99 8.23 -12.74
CA ASN A 96 7.55 6.88 -12.65
C ASN A 96 6.60 5.89 -11.97
N ILE A 97 5.98 6.26 -10.84
CA ILE A 97 5.05 5.40 -10.12
C ILE A 97 3.75 5.19 -10.92
N ARG A 98 3.22 6.26 -11.52
CA ARG A 98 2.03 6.21 -12.38
C ARG A 98 2.22 5.22 -13.53
N ASP A 99 3.36 5.28 -14.20
CA ASP A 99 3.68 4.42 -15.33
C ASP A 99 3.84 2.96 -14.89
N ARG A 100 4.45 2.70 -13.72
CA ARG A 100 4.53 1.36 -13.10
C ARG A 100 3.16 0.79 -12.69
N LEU A 101 2.21 1.65 -12.32
CA LEU A 101 0.82 1.26 -12.05
C LEU A 101 -0.01 1.05 -13.31
N GLY A 102 0.56 1.28 -14.50
CA GLY A 102 -0.14 1.15 -15.78
C GLY A 102 -1.17 2.25 -16.05
N ILE A 103 -1.13 3.36 -15.30
CA ILE A 103 -2.06 4.48 -15.47
C ILE A 103 -1.58 5.31 -16.66
N GLN A 104 -2.23 5.14 -17.81
CA GLN A 104 -1.88 5.85 -19.03
C GLN A 104 -2.50 7.24 -19.06
N VAL A 105 -1.72 8.23 -19.49
CA VAL A 105 -2.25 9.55 -19.82
C VAL A 105 -3.02 9.42 -21.13
N PRO A 106 -4.30 9.84 -21.20
CA PRO A 106 -5.05 9.84 -22.44
C PRO A 106 -4.29 10.64 -23.50
N GLN A 107 -4.04 10.01 -24.65
CA GLN A 107 -3.48 10.72 -25.79
C GLN A 107 -4.53 11.72 -26.28
N LEU A 108 -4.30 13.01 -26.06
CA LEU A 108 -5.17 14.04 -26.61
C LEU A 108 -5.15 13.91 -28.12
N THR A 109 -6.32 13.76 -28.72
CA THR A 109 -6.44 13.76 -30.17
C THR A 109 -6.01 15.13 -30.71
N SER A 110 -5.52 15.20 -31.95
CA SER A 110 -5.01 16.45 -32.53
C SER A 110 -5.99 17.63 -32.44
N ARG A 111 -7.30 17.33 -32.35
CA ARG A 111 -8.38 18.31 -32.20
C ARG A 111 -8.42 18.96 -30.80
N GLU A 112 -8.05 18.23 -29.75
CA GLU A 112 -8.09 18.71 -28.36
C GLU A 112 -6.84 19.53 -28.00
N VAL A 113 -5.70 19.23 -28.63
CA VAL A 113 -4.45 20.01 -28.48
C VAL A 113 -4.62 21.42 -29.02
N VAL A 114 -5.31 21.58 -30.16
CA VAL A 114 -5.59 22.89 -30.78
C VAL A 114 -6.51 23.73 -29.87
N LEU A 115 -7.52 23.12 -29.25
CA LEU A 115 -8.45 23.83 -28.35
C LEU A 115 -7.79 24.26 -27.04
N LYS A 116 -6.84 23.49 -26.50
CA LYS A 116 -6.08 23.88 -25.30
C LYS A 116 -5.13 25.05 -25.55
N ARG A 117 -4.55 25.16 -26.75
CA ARG A 117 -3.66 26.28 -27.13
C ARG A 117 -4.39 27.61 -27.38
N GLN A 118 -5.70 27.59 -27.63
CA GLN A 118 -6.50 28.79 -27.86
C GLN A 118 -7.12 29.40 -26.59
N ARG A 119 -6.91 28.78 -25.43
CA ARG A 119 -7.45 29.22 -24.12
C ARG A 119 -6.38 29.68 -23.12
N LEU A 120 -5.13 29.80 -23.55
CA LEU A 120 -4.03 30.47 -22.84
C LEU A 120 -3.64 31.71 -23.64
#